data_AF-A0AAP4A3X7-F1
#
_entry.id   AF-A0AAP4A3X7-F1
#
_cell.length_a   1.000
_cell.length_b   1.000
_cell.length_c   1.000
_cell.angle_alpha   90.00
_cell.angle_beta   90.00
_cell.angle_gamma   90.00
#
_symmetry.space_group_name_H-M   'P 1'
#
loop_
_entity.id
_entity.type
_entity.pdbx_description
1 polymer ?
#
loop_
_entity_poly.entity_id
_entity_poly.type
_entity_poly.pdbx_seq_one_letter_code
_entity_poly.pdbx_strand_id
1 'polypeptide(L)'
;MGRKISDHVQRMLYAESMGRCMNPDCKVELFRDNGDIIEKAHLTPFCDSEDNSFENLVVLCPNCHTDFDKNSAFTKVHVTMWKQNRKEEFDRFFGEKFSAFDELRSRVAPLLKENKVIFENYYIGDKKELWNVFEGKILANNNMLKKLLEQNRNLIQRHSDESYSNLAIIDTFLVHIAEFESTRPTVEKHRQVLFPEEINSLFGIEPVDQSLLPSVESLEILINKLQRQGEFVGIVLGTDNPYIELLEDGNVVKLYLNCI
;
A
#
# COMPACT_ATOMS: atom_id res chain seq x y z
N MET A 1 -11.17 23.26 -32.35
CA MET A 1 -11.25 22.01 -31.56
C MET A 1 -10.74 22.33 -30.16
N GLY A 2 -11.46 21.93 -29.12
CA GLY A 2 -11.25 22.44 -27.76
C GLY A 2 -9.93 21.99 -27.13
N ARG A 3 -9.28 22.94 -26.47
CA ARG A 3 -8.13 22.89 -25.54
C ARG A 3 -8.37 21.99 -24.31
N LYS A 4 -9.04 20.84 -24.48
CA LYS A 4 -9.57 20.06 -23.36
C LYS A 4 -8.49 19.12 -22.83
N ILE A 5 -7.92 19.49 -21.69
CA ILE A 5 -7.07 18.60 -20.88
C ILE A 5 -7.95 17.41 -20.44
N SER A 6 -7.46 16.19 -20.63
CA SER A 6 -8.22 14.98 -20.30
C SER A 6 -8.46 14.87 -18.79
N ASP A 7 -9.58 14.29 -18.38
CA ASP A 7 -9.93 14.15 -16.96
C ASP A 7 -8.87 13.35 -16.19
N HIS A 8 -8.23 12.38 -16.84
CA HIS A 8 -7.10 11.63 -16.29
C HIS A 8 -5.93 12.56 -15.91
N VAL A 9 -5.49 13.42 -16.84
CA VAL A 9 -4.39 14.37 -16.58
C VAL A 9 -4.79 15.38 -15.51
N GLN A 10 -6.03 15.87 -15.53
CA GLN A 10 -6.51 16.78 -14.48
C GLN A 10 -6.46 16.15 -13.09
N ARG A 11 -6.89 14.89 -12.96
CA ARG A 11 -6.83 14.15 -11.68
C ARG A 11 -5.40 13.94 -11.22
N MET A 12 -4.47 13.62 -12.13
CA MET A 12 -3.05 13.50 -11.79
C MET A 12 -2.48 14.81 -11.25
N LEU A 13 -2.78 15.94 -11.90
CA LEU A 13 -2.34 17.27 -11.45
C LEU A 13 -2.86 17.60 -10.05
N TYR A 14 -4.14 17.31 -9.79
CA TYR A 14 -4.74 17.57 -8.48
C TYR A 14 -4.13 16.68 -7.40
N ALA A 15 -3.87 15.40 -7.70
CA ALA A 15 -3.22 14.48 -6.79
C ALA A 15 -1.77 14.90 -6.45
N GLU A 16 -0.97 15.27 -7.46
CA GLU A 16 0.41 15.78 -7.27
C GLU A 16 0.43 17.03 -6.38
N SER A 17 -0.55 17.91 -6.55
CA SER A 17 -0.65 19.16 -5.78
C SER A 17 -0.96 18.97 -4.30
N MET A 18 -1.50 17.82 -3.91
CA MET A 18 -2.04 17.58 -2.56
C MET A 18 -3.01 18.69 -2.12
N GLY A 19 -3.74 19.29 -3.05
CA GLY A 19 -4.65 20.41 -2.78
C GLY A 19 -4.00 21.76 -2.50
N ARG A 20 -2.69 21.90 -2.74
CA ARG A 20 -1.93 23.13 -2.50
C ARG A 20 -1.21 23.61 -3.75
N CYS A 21 -1.02 24.92 -3.85
CA CYS A 21 -0.24 25.54 -4.92
C CYS A 21 1.14 24.87 -5.05
N MET A 22 1.56 24.57 -6.29
CA MET A 22 2.82 23.88 -6.56
C MET A 22 4.04 24.78 -6.37
N ASN A 23 3.89 26.11 -6.35
CA ASN A 23 4.95 27.01 -5.91
C ASN A 23 5.33 26.71 -4.44
N PRO A 24 6.58 26.28 -4.16
CA PRO A 24 7.03 25.86 -2.83
C PRO A 24 7.00 26.98 -1.79
N ASP A 25 7.05 28.25 -2.19
CA ASP A 25 7.02 29.39 -1.28
C ASP A 25 5.60 29.85 -0.95
N CYS A 26 4.59 29.39 -1.71
CA CYS A 26 3.19 29.79 -1.55
C CYS A 26 2.39 28.75 -0.76
N LYS A 27 2.35 27.49 -1.23
CA LYS A 27 1.62 26.34 -0.65
C LYS A 27 0.17 26.62 -0.19
N VAL A 28 -0.47 27.65 -0.75
CA VAL A 28 -1.85 28.03 -0.39
C VAL A 28 -2.83 26.93 -0.82
N GLU A 29 -3.89 26.73 -0.04
CA GLU A 29 -4.96 25.78 -0.37
C GLU A 29 -5.71 26.24 -1.62
N LEU A 30 -5.84 25.30 -2.56
CA LEU A 30 -6.46 25.50 -3.86
C LEU A 30 -7.94 25.12 -3.86
N PHE A 31 -8.33 24.12 -3.06
CA PHE A 31 -9.70 23.66 -2.92
C PHE A 31 -10.34 24.31 -1.69
N ARG A 32 -11.42 25.07 -1.86
CA ARG A 32 -12.03 25.86 -0.78
C ARG A 32 -13.56 25.86 -0.87
N ASP A 33 -14.21 25.93 0.28
CA ASP A 33 -15.69 25.93 0.38
C ASP A 33 -16.35 27.09 -0.39
N ASN A 34 -15.65 28.22 -0.50
CA ASN A 34 -16.14 29.42 -1.18
C ASN A 34 -15.71 29.53 -2.66
N GLY A 35 -15.26 28.41 -3.24
CA GLY A 35 -14.83 28.31 -4.63
C GLY A 35 -13.34 28.00 -4.75
N ASP A 36 -13.04 26.99 -5.54
CA ASP A 36 -11.67 26.58 -5.84
C ASP A 36 -10.94 27.66 -6.63
N ILE A 37 -9.70 27.93 -6.24
CA ILE A 37 -8.82 28.92 -6.91
C ILE A 37 -7.76 28.23 -7.77
N ILE A 38 -7.99 26.98 -8.15
CA ILE A 38 -7.03 26.17 -8.89
C ILE A 38 -6.95 26.57 -10.35
N GLU A 39 -5.75 26.91 -10.82
CA GLU A 39 -5.47 27.20 -12.22
C GLU A 39 -4.44 26.21 -12.77
N LYS A 40 -4.60 25.85 -14.05
CA LYS A 40 -3.69 24.94 -14.76
C LYS A 40 -2.83 25.78 -15.71
N ALA A 41 -1.52 25.76 -15.49
CA ALA A 41 -0.56 26.50 -16.30
C ALA A 41 0.25 25.54 -17.17
N HIS A 42 0.49 25.92 -18.42
CA HIS A 42 1.37 25.19 -19.33
C HIS A 42 2.82 25.65 -19.14
N LEU A 43 3.75 24.72 -18.95
CA LEU A 43 5.18 25.02 -18.88
C LEU A 43 5.73 25.55 -20.22
N THR A 44 5.26 24.96 -21.33
CA THR A 44 5.40 25.49 -22.67
C THR A 44 4.01 25.78 -23.23
N PRO A 45 3.72 27.02 -23.66
CA PRO A 45 2.39 27.42 -24.11
C PRO A 45 1.79 26.46 -25.13
N PHE A 46 0.49 26.19 -24.98
CA PHE A 46 -0.20 25.26 -25.88
C PHE A 46 -0.15 25.70 -27.36
N CYS A 47 -0.11 27.01 -27.65
CA CYS A 47 0.03 27.50 -29.02
C CYS A 47 1.37 27.13 -29.66
N ASP A 48 2.37 26.81 -28.85
CA ASP A 48 3.73 26.50 -29.31
C ASP A 48 4.00 24.99 -29.35
N SER A 49 3.31 24.21 -28.51
CA SER A 49 3.56 22.76 -28.35
C SER A 49 2.38 21.85 -28.66
N GLU A 50 1.16 22.37 -28.63
CA GLU A 50 -0.09 21.60 -28.59
C GLU A 50 -0.12 20.49 -27.51
N ASP A 51 0.71 20.63 -26.46
CA ASP A 51 0.93 19.59 -25.46
C ASP A 51 0.13 19.81 -24.17
N ASN A 52 -0.84 18.92 -23.93
CA ASN A 52 -1.65 18.84 -22.70
C ASN A 52 -1.25 17.67 -21.80
N SER A 53 -0.02 17.18 -21.92
CA SER A 53 0.53 16.14 -21.06
C SER A 53 0.63 16.60 -19.60
N PHE A 54 0.63 15.63 -18.69
CA PHE A 54 0.87 15.89 -17.27
C PHE A 54 2.22 16.58 -17.03
N GLU A 55 3.21 16.33 -17.88
CA GLU A 55 4.57 16.88 -17.72
C GLU A 55 4.67 18.33 -18.17
N ASN A 56 3.84 18.74 -19.13
CA ASN A 56 3.75 20.12 -19.58
C ASN A 56 2.78 20.97 -18.73
N LEU A 57 2.17 20.40 -17.69
CA LEU A 57 1.17 21.08 -16.87
C LEU A 57 1.58 21.15 -15.39
N VAL A 58 1.21 22.26 -14.74
CA VAL A 58 1.32 22.47 -13.30
C VAL A 58 0.05 23.14 -12.77
N VAL A 59 -0.25 22.96 -11.48
CA VAL A 59 -1.37 23.65 -10.82
C VAL A 59 -0.89 24.73 -9.85
N LEU A 60 -1.45 25.92 -9.99
CA LEU A 60 -1.06 27.11 -9.25
C LEU A 60 -2.31 27.85 -8.74
N CYS A 61 -2.13 28.74 -7.77
CA CYS A 61 -3.14 29.75 -7.47
C CYS A 61 -3.04 30.91 -8.49
N PRO A 62 -4.05 31.81 -8.58
CA PRO A 62 -4.10 32.83 -9.63
C PRO A 62 -2.92 33.81 -9.59
N ASN A 63 -2.43 34.11 -8.38
CA ASN A 63 -1.27 34.97 -8.18
C ASN A 63 0.00 34.33 -8.75
N CYS A 64 0.30 33.09 -8.34
CA CYS A 64 1.49 32.39 -8.82
C CYS A 64 1.43 32.08 -10.32
N HIS A 65 0.23 31.82 -10.86
CA HIS A 65 0.05 31.64 -12.31
C HIS A 65 0.33 32.95 -13.07
N THR A 66 -0.20 34.07 -12.58
CA THR A 66 0.08 35.40 -13.15
C THR A 66 1.57 35.72 -13.10
N ASP A 67 2.23 35.41 -11.99
CA ASP A 67 3.67 35.65 -11.83
C ASP A 67 4.51 34.81 -12.79
N PHE A 68 4.08 33.59 -13.08
CA PHE A 68 4.73 32.72 -14.05
C PHE A 68 4.51 33.21 -15.49
N ASP A 69 3.25 33.40 -15.90
CA ASP A 69 2.91 33.69 -17.29
C ASP A 69 3.20 35.12 -17.73
N LYS A 70 2.97 36.10 -16.84
CA LYS A 70 2.98 37.53 -17.20
C LYS A 70 4.16 38.29 -16.63
N ASN A 71 4.51 38.02 -15.37
CA ASN A 71 5.56 38.77 -14.70
C ASN A 71 6.95 38.14 -14.90
N SER A 72 7.02 36.96 -15.51
CA SER A 72 8.27 36.19 -15.69
C SER A 72 9.07 36.03 -14.39
N ALA A 73 8.37 35.99 -13.24
CA ALA A 73 9.00 35.86 -11.94
C ALA A 73 9.66 34.48 -11.76
N PHE A 74 9.19 33.49 -12.52
CA PHE A 74 9.71 32.13 -12.53
C PHE A 74 9.96 31.68 -13.97
N THR A 75 10.91 30.76 -14.14
CA THR A 75 11.25 30.19 -15.44
C THR A 75 10.64 28.80 -15.54
N LYS A 76 10.56 28.25 -16.75
CA LYS A 76 10.17 26.85 -16.96
C LYS A 76 11.02 25.89 -16.10
N VAL A 77 12.33 26.15 -15.97
CA VAL A 77 13.24 25.35 -15.15
C VAL A 77 12.83 25.36 -13.68
N HIS A 78 12.50 26.53 -13.12
CA HIS A 78 12.00 26.63 -11.75
C HIS A 78 10.73 25.79 -11.55
N VAL A 79 9.75 25.92 -12.44
CA VAL A 79 8.48 25.18 -12.35
C VAL A 79 8.68 23.67 -12.51
N THR A 80 9.57 23.24 -13.41
CA THR A 80 9.97 21.83 -13.53
C THR A 80 10.57 21.30 -12.23
N MET A 81 11.44 22.08 -11.58
CA MET A 81 11.99 21.71 -10.26
C MET A 81 10.91 21.61 -9.19
N TRP A 82 9.87 22.44 -9.22
CA TRP A 82 8.77 22.35 -8.26
C TRP A 82 8.01 21.03 -8.36
N LYS A 83 7.73 20.55 -9.58
CA LYS A 83 7.13 19.21 -9.79
C LYS A 83 8.04 18.10 -9.24
N GLN A 84 9.34 18.17 -9.53
CA GLN A 84 10.31 17.19 -9.03
C GLN A 84 10.38 17.20 -7.49
N ASN A 85 10.48 18.38 -6.87
CA ASN A 85 10.50 18.52 -5.42
C ASN A 85 9.21 17.99 -4.79
N ARG A 86 8.05 18.26 -5.39
CA ARG A 86 6.77 17.76 -4.88
C ARG A 86 6.67 16.24 -4.97
N LYS A 87 7.19 15.65 -6.06
CA LYS A 87 7.31 14.19 -6.19
C LYS A 87 8.19 13.61 -5.08
N GLU A 88 9.33 14.22 -4.80
CA GLU A 88 10.21 13.80 -3.70
C GLU A 88 9.58 14.01 -2.32
N GLU A 89 8.84 15.10 -2.10
CA GLU A 89 8.05 15.33 -0.88
C GLU A 89 6.99 14.24 -0.72
N PHE A 90 6.27 13.89 -1.79
CA PHE A 90 5.28 12.82 -1.82
C PHE A 90 5.92 11.46 -1.54
N ASP A 91 7.02 11.14 -2.22
CA ASP A 91 7.74 9.88 -2.06
C ASP A 91 8.35 9.75 -0.66
N ARG A 92 8.78 10.85 -0.03
CA ARG A 92 9.26 10.88 1.36
C ARG A 92 8.12 10.78 2.36
N PHE A 93 7.02 11.49 2.13
CA PHE A 93 5.87 11.48 3.04
C PHE A 93 5.21 10.12 3.09
N PHE A 94 5.06 9.47 1.94
CA PHE A 94 4.61 8.09 1.85
C PHE A 94 5.79 7.10 1.83
N GLY A 95 6.96 7.58 2.27
CA GLY A 95 8.30 7.04 2.17
C GLY A 95 8.83 6.29 3.38
N GLU A 96 7.95 6.03 4.34
CA GLU A 96 8.34 5.61 5.69
C GLU A 96 9.09 4.28 5.62
N LYS A 97 10.39 4.34 5.91
CA LYS A 97 11.23 3.16 6.14
C LYS A 97 11.27 2.86 7.63
N PHE A 98 11.11 1.59 7.96
CA PHE A 98 11.15 1.10 9.31
C PHE A 98 12.43 0.31 9.57
N SER A 99 12.75 0.19 10.86
CA SER A 99 13.89 -0.59 11.31
C SER A 99 13.51 -2.04 11.62
N ALA A 100 12.23 -2.29 11.94
CA ALA A 100 11.71 -3.58 12.33
C ALA A 100 10.32 -3.87 11.73
N PHE A 101 10.01 -5.15 11.55
CA PHE A 101 8.71 -5.59 11.02
C PHE A 101 7.53 -5.13 11.88
N ASP A 102 7.68 -5.06 13.20
CA ASP A 102 6.59 -4.61 14.09
C ASP A 102 6.20 -3.15 13.85
N GLU A 103 7.15 -2.29 13.51
CA GLU A 103 6.86 -0.89 13.15
C GLU A 103 6.07 -0.84 11.84
N LEU A 104 6.50 -1.60 10.81
CA LEU A 104 5.76 -1.74 9.56
C LEU A 104 4.33 -2.28 9.82
N ARG A 105 4.21 -3.32 10.64
CA ARG A 105 2.94 -3.93 11.02
C ARG A 105 2.00 -2.93 11.69
N SER A 106 2.52 -2.08 12.58
CA SER A 106 1.71 -1.05 13.27
C SER A 106 1.06 -0.05 12.31
N ARG A 107 1.66 0.15 11.11
CA ARG A 107 1.16 1.04 10.06
C ARG A 107 0.29 0.30 9.04
N VAL A 108 0.65 -0.92 8.68
CA VAL A 108 -0.03 -1.74 7.67
C VAL A 108 -1.34 -2.35 8.21
N ALA A 109 -1.33 -2.90 9.42
CA ALA A 109 -2.46 -3.66 9.96
C ALA A 109 -3.76 -2.84 10.05
N PRO A 110 -3.76 -1.57 10.50
CA PRO A 110 -4.98 -0.74 10.51
C PRO A 110 -5.59 -0.52 9.12
N LEU A 111 -4.75 -0.35 8.08
CA LEU A 111 -5.21 -0.12 6.71
C LEU A 111 -5.85 -1.37 6.11
N LEU A 112 -5.21 -2.53 6.30
CA LEU A 112 -5.77 -3.82 5.89
C LEU A 112 -7.07 -4.13 6.64
N LYS A 113 -7.12 -3.86 7.95
CA LYS A 113 -8.33 -4.06 8.78
C LYS A 113 -9.49 -3.17 8.31
N GLU A 114 -9.22 -1.90 8.00
CA GLU A 114 -10.22 -1.00 7.46
C GLU A 114 -10.73 -1.48 6.09
N ASN A 115 -9.84 -1.91 5.20
CA ASN A 115 -10.21 -2.48 3.91
C ASN A 115 -11.09 -3.73 4.06
N LYS A 116 -10.73 -4.64 4.96
CA LYS A 116 -11.51 -5.84 5.29
C LYS A 116 -12.91 -5.48 5.75
N VAL A 117 -13.03 -4.57 6.72
CA VAL A 117 -14.32 -4.11 7.25
C VAL A 117 -15.19 -3.50 6.14
N ILE A 118 -14.62 -2.67 5.27
CA ILE A 118 -15.36 -2.08 4.14
C ILE A 118 -15.83 -3.17 3.17
N PHE A 119 -14.95 -4.10 2.81
CA PHE A 119 -15.25 -5.19 1.89
C PHE A 119 -16.37 -6.10 2.43
N GLU A 120 -16.27 -6.54 3.67
CA GLU A 120 -17.27 -7.42 4.29
C GLU A 120 -18.64 -6.73 4.43
N ASN A 121 -18.66 -5.48 4.90
CA ASN A 121 -19.92 -4.78 5.17
C ASN A 121 -20.64 -4.29 3.92
N TYR A 122 -19.91 -3.96 2.86
CA TYR A 122 -20.47 -3.26 1.70
C TYR A 122 -20.37 -4.03 0.39
N TYR A 123 -19.35 -4.87 0.19
CA TYR A 123 -19.25 -5.74 -0.99
C TYR A 123 -19.97 -7.07 -0.78
N ILE A 124 -19.57 -7.84 0.24
CA ILE A 124 -20.19 -9.16 0.53
C ILE A 124 -21.65 -8.98 0.95
N GLY A 125 -21.96 -7.95 1.72
CA GLY A 125 -23.33 -7.65 2.15
C GLY A 125 -24.30 -7.20 1.05
N ASP A 126 -23.89 -7.23 -0.23
CA ASP A 126 -24.64 -6.80 -1.42
C ASP A 126 -25.20 -5.36 -1.33
N LYS A 127 -24.46 -4.47 -0.66
CA LYS A 127 -24.83 -3.05 -0.50
C LYS A 127 -24.14 -2.19 -1.54
N LYS A 128 -24.40 -2.46 -2.82
CA LYS A 128 -23.71 -1.84 -3.97
C LYS A 128 -23.65 -0.31 -3.91
N GLU A 129 -24.73 0.35 -3.49
CA GLU A 129 -24.77 1.81 -3.35
C GLU A 129 -23.76 2.32 -2.30
N LEU A 130 -23.65 1.63 -1.17
CA LEU A 130 -22.67 1.96 -0.12
C LEU A 130 -21.25 1.57 -0.54
N TRP A 131 -21.08 0.47 -1.26
CA TRP A 131 -19.78 0.12 -1.85
C TRP A 131 -19.23 1.25 -2.71
N ASN A 132 -20.04 1.84 -3.60
CA ASN A 132 -19.60 2.94 -4.46
C ASN A 132 -19.12 4.18 -3.68
N VAL A 133 -19.64 4.38 -2.47
CA VAL A 133 -19.20 5.46 -1.56
C VAL A 133 -17.86 5.13 -0.92
N PHE A 134 -17.69 3.90 -0.42
CA PHE A 134 -16.50 3.52 0.35
C PHE A 134 -15.36 2.90 -0.48
N GLU A 135 -15.58 2.53 -1.75
CA GLU A 135 -14.54 2.00 -2.66
C GLU A 135 -13.35 2.96 -2.77
N GLY A 136 -13.62 4.27 -2.78
CA GLY A 136 -12.57 5.31 -2.79
C GLY A 136 -11.61 5.22 -1.61
N LYS A 137 -12.09 4.77 -0.44
CA LYS A 137 -11.25 4.58 0.75
C LYS A 137 -10.36 3.36 0.63
N ILE A 138 -10.84 2.26 0.04
CA ILE A 138 -10.01 1.08 -0.29
C ILE A 138 -8.89 1.48 -1.26
N LEU A 139 -9.21 2.27 -2.30
CA LEU A 139 -8.19 2.74 -3.25
C LEU A 139 -7.12 3.59 -2.55
N ALA A 140 -7.51 4.50 -1.65
CA ALA A 140 -6.57 5.31 -0.89
C ALA A 140 -5.66 4.43 0.01
N ASN A 141 -6.26 3.48 0.72
CA ASN A 141 -5.54 2.55 1.58
C ASN A 141 -4.60 1.63 0.79
N ASN A 142 -5.03 1.09 -0.36
CA ASN A 142 -4.21 0.26 -1.24
C ASN A 142 -2.97 1.00 -1.74
N ASN A 143 -3.11 2.28 -2.08
CA ASN A 143 -1.97 3.11 -2.47
C ASN A 143 -0.96 3.31 -1.33
N MET A 144 -1.44 3.47 -0.09
CA MET A 144 -0.55 3.54 1.09
C MET A 144 0.13 2.20 1.35
N LEU A 145 -0.64 1.11 1.33
CA LEU A 145 -0.15 -0.25 1.54
C LEU A 145 0.93 -0.61 0.52
N LYS A 146 0.69 -0.34 -0.77
CA LYS A 146 1.65 -0.58 -1.84
C LYS A 146 3.01 0.06 -1.53
N LYS A 147 3.03 1.35 -1.20
CA LYS A 147 4.27 2.08 -0.91
C LYS A 147 4.98 1.57 0.34
N LEU A 148 4.23 1.39 1.45
CA LEU A 148 4.79 0.88 2.70
C LEU A 148 5.46 -0.48 2.49
N LEU A 149 4.79 -1.39 1.78
CA LEU A 149 5.29 -2.73 1.51
C LEU A 149 6.48 -2.71 0.55
N GLU A 150 6.42 -1.93 -0.54
CA GLU A 150 7.50 -1.81 -1.52
C GLU A 150 8.79 -1.24 -0.92
N GLN A 151 8.69 -0.25 -0.05
CA GLN A 151 9.85 0.42 0.56
C GLN A 151 10.49 -0.38 1.70
N ASN A 152 9.72 -1.28 2.32
CA ASN A 152 10.14 -2.08 3.47
C ASN A 152 10.26 -3.57 3.15
N ARG A 153 10.41 -3.94 1.86
CA ARG A 153 10.60 -5.33 1.39
C ARG A 153 11.76 -6.07 2.06
N ASN A 154 12.70 -5.36 2.67
CA ASN A 154 13.83 -5.93 3.40
C ASN A 154 13.44 -6.43 4.80
N LEU A 155 12.30 -6.00 5.35
CA LEU A 155 11.79 -6.44 6.65
C LEU A 155 10.88 -7.67 6.56
N ILE A 156 10.61 -8.13 5.34
CA ILE A 156 9.68 -9.21 5.05
C ILE A 156 10.50 -10.46 4.75
N GLN A 157 10.17 -11.56 5.44
CA GLN A 157 10.87 -12.83 5.29
C GLN A 157 10.78 -13.33 3.84
N ARG A 158 11.90 -13.89 3.36
CA ARG A 158 12.05 -14.47 2.03
C ARG A 158 12.51 -15.91 2.17
N HIS A 159 12.02 -16.76 1.28
CA HIS A 159 12.44 -18.16 1.18
C HIS A 159 12.69 -18.51 -0.29
N SER A 160 13.50 -19.55 -0.56
CA SER A 160 13.78 -20.04 -1.91
C SER A 160 12.58 -20.72 -2.55
N ASP A 161 11.77 -21.40 -1.73
CA ASP A 161 10.46 -21.92 -2.10
C ASP A 161 9.39 -20.87 -1.76
N GLU A 162 8.63 -20.45 -2.79
CA GLU A 162 7.62 -19.40 -2.71
C GLU A 162 6.50 -19.72 -1.72
N SER A 163 6.16 -20.99 -1.51
CA SER A 163 5.10 -21.42 -0.59
C SER A 163 5.42 -21.08 0.88
N TYR A 164 6.69 -20.90 1.22
CA TYR A 164 7.17 -20.51 2.54
C TYR A 164 7.71 -19.07 2.60
N SER A 165 7.43 -18.26 1.57
CA SER A 165 7.93 -16.90 1.45
C SER A 165 6.84 -15.88 1.75
N ASN A 166 6.93 -15.21 2.91
CA ASN A 166 6.03 -14.11 3.22
C ASN A 166 6.11 -12.99 2.17
N LEU A 167 7.28 -12.80 1.55
CA LEU A 167 7.42 -11.84 0.45
C LEU A 167 6.59 -12.23 -0.79
N ALA A 168 6.43 -13.52 -1.08
CA ALA A 168 5.61 -13.96 -2.22
C ALA A 168 4.13 -13.64 -2.01
N ILE A 169 3.63 -13.74 -0.77
CA ILE A 169 2.29 -13.27 -0.36
C ILE A 169 2.14 -11.77 -0.64
N ILE A 170 3.14 -10.98 -0.27
CA ILE A 170 3.16 -9.53 -0.51
C ILE A 170 3.18 -9.23 -2.01
N ASP A 171 4.00 -9.92 -2.80
CA ASP A 171 4.05 -9.72 -4.26
C ASP A 171 2.70 -10.04 -4.91
N THR A 172 2.05 -11.11 -4.47
CA THR A 172 0.70 -11.48 -4.91
C THR A 172 -0.32 -10.39 -4.55
N PHE A 173 -0.24 -9.84 -3.33
CA PHE A 173 -1.10 -8.74 -2.90
C PHE A 173 -0.89 -7.46 -3.73
N LEU A 174 0.35 -7.15 -4.11
CA LEU A 174 0.63 -5.98 -4.96
C LEU A 174 0.07 -6.16 -6.38
N VAL A 175 0.11 -7.38 -6.93
CA VAL A 175 -0.55 -7.68 -8.21
C VAL A 175 -2.07 -7.57 -8.07
N HIS A 176 -2.64 -8.10 -6.99
CA HIS A 176 -4.07 -7.95 -6.68
C HIS A 176 -4.50 -6.47 -6.66
N ILE A 177 -3.74 -5.60 -5.97
CA ILE A 177 -4.00 -4.15 -5.97
C ILE A 177 -3.98 -3.58 -7.39
N ALA A 178 -2.96 -3.92 -8.18
CA ALA A 178 -2.81 -3.41 -9.53
C ALA A 178 -3.98 -3.85 -10.44
N GLU A 179 -4.41 -5.11 -10.36
CA GLU A 179 -5.59 -5.60 -11.09
C GLU A 179 -6.87 -4.93 -10.61
N PHE A 180 -7.03 -4.75 -9.28
CA PHE A 180 -8.19 -4.08 -8.70
C PHE A 180 -8.37 -2.67 -9.26
N GLU A 181 -7.28 -1.89 -9.30
CA GLU A 181 -7.27 -0.51 -9.82
C GLU A 181 -7.49 -0.48 -11.35
N SER A 182 -6.77 -1.32 -12.09
CA SER A 182 -6.78 -1.32 -13.56
C SER A 182 -8.11 -1.78 -14.15
N THR A 183 -8.82 -2.67 -13.47
CA THR A 183 -10.12 -3.20 -13.91
C THR A 183 -11.31 -2.37 -13.44
N ARG A 184 -11.10 -1.36 -12.59
CA ARG A 184 -12.19 -0.49 -12.12
C ARG A 184 -13.02 0.16 -13.24
N PRO A 185 -12.45 0.67 -14.35
CA PRO A 185 -13.23 1.28 -15.43
C PRO A 185 -13.91 0.26 -16.35
N THR A 186 -13.61 -1.04 -16.25
CA THR A 186 -14.21 -2.05 -17.12
C THR A 186 -15.60 -2.44 -16.63
N VAL A 187 -16.51 -2.70 -17.57
CA VAL A 187 -17.88 -3.16 -17.26
C VAL A 187 -17.84 -4.54 -16.61
N GLU A 188 -17.00 -5.43 -17.14
CA GLU A 188 -16.68 -6.71 -16.53
C GLU A 188 -15.30 -6.64 -15.87
N LYS A 189 -15.27 -6.82 -14.56
CA LYS A 189 -14.05 -6.77 -13.75
C LYS A 189 -13.40 -8.16 -13.72
N HIS A 190 -12.73 -8.55 -14.80
CA HIS A 190 -11.98 -9.80 -14.88
C HIS A 190 -10.65 -9.65 -14.13
N ARG A 191 -10.54 -10.31 -12.98
CA ARG A 191 -9.34 -10.33 -12.14
C ARG A 191 -8.87 -11.77 -12.01
N GLN A 192 -7.60 -12.02 -12.30
CA GLN A 192 -6.97 -13.32 -12.16
C GLN A 192 -6.46 -13.53 -10.74
N VAL A 193 -5.94 -12.46 -10.13
CA VAL A 193 -5.34 -12.52 -8.80
C VAL A 193 -6.35 -12.08 -7.75
N LEU A 194 -6.81 -13.04 -6.97
CA LEU A 194 -7.67 -12.80 -5.81
C LEU A 194 -6.87 -12.21 -4.65
N PHE A 195 -7.59 -11.69 -3.65
CA PHE A 195 -6.96 -11.19 -2.44
C PHE A 195 -6.30 -12.37 -1.69
N PRO A 196 -4.98 -12.30 -1.37
CA PRO A 196 -4.30 -13.35 -0.63
C PRO A 196 -4.66 -13.23 0.85
N GLU A 197 -5.54 -14.09 1.35
CA GLU A 197 -6.05 -14.05 2.73
C GLU A 197 -4.92 -14.16 3.78
N GLU A 198 -3.82 -14.83 3.42
CA GLU A 198 -2.63 -15.01 4.23
C GLU A 198 -1.98 -13.68 4.66
N ILE A 199 -2.20 -12.59 3.91
CA ILE A 199 -1.71 -11.28 4.30
C ILE A 199 -2.34 -10.79 5.60
N ASN A 200 -3.61 -11.13 5.85
CA ASN A 200 -4.28 -10.75 7.10
C ASN A 200 -3.62 -11.46 8.28
N SER A 201 -3.24 -12.73 8.10
CA SER A 201 -2.52 -13.48 9.12
C SER A 201 -1.11 -12.94 9.37
N LEU A 202 -0.37 -12.63 8.30
CA LEU A 202 0.98 -12.05 8.38
C LEU A 202 1.02 -10.76 9.22
N PHE A 203 -0.03 -9.93 9.14
CA PHE A 203 -0.15 -8.70 9.91
C PHE A 203 -0.99 -8.85 11.20
N GLY A 204 -1.42 -10.07 11.52
CA GLY A 204 -2.17 -10.43 12.73
C GLY A 204 -3.56 -9.79 12.84
N ILE A 205 -4.28 -9.77 11.73
CA ILE A 205 -5.66 -9.28 11.62
C ILE A 205 -6.65 -10.43 11.80
N GLU A 206 -6.39 -11.55 11.13
CA GLU A 206 -7.22 -12.75 11.15
C GLU A 206 -6.34 -13.97 10.82
N PRO A 207 -6.49 -15.11 11.52
CA PRO A 207 -5.80 -16.34 11.16
C PRO A 207 -6.29 -16.87 9.80
N VAL A 208 -5.46 -17.67 9.11
CA VAL A 208 -5.88 -18.31 7.85
C VAL A 208 -6.78 -19.51 8.18
N ASP A 209 -8.03 -19.49 7.71
CA ASP A 209 -9.02 -20.58 7.91
C ASP A 209 -8.61 -21.88 7.18
N GLN A 210 -7.83 -21.76 6.10
CA GLN A 210 -7.12 -22.89 5.51
C GLN A 210 -5.74 -22.95 6.10
N SER A 211 -5.58 -23.79 7.12
CA SER A 211 -4.31 -24.14 7.76
C SER A 211 -3.22 -23.09 7.48
N LEU A 212 -3.11 -22.10 8.37
CA LEU A 212 -1.80 -21.77 8.93
C LEU A 212 -0.96 -23.05 8.89
N LEU A 213 0.34 -23.02 8.57
CA LEU A 213 1.15 -24.11 9.08
C LEU A 213 0.69 -24.32 10.52
N PRO A 214 0.08 -25.48 10.88
CA PRO A 214 -0.77 -25.55 12.07
C PRO A 214 0.01 -25.31 13.38
N SER A 215 1.29 -24.96 13.27
CA SER A 215 2.38 -25.19 14.19
C SER A 215 2.86 -23.96 14.94
N VAL A 216 2.07 -22.89 15.11
CA VAL A 216 2.36 -21.92 16.19
C VAL A 216 1.32 -22.05 17.28
N GLU A 217 0.03 -21.83 16.99
CA GLU A 217 -1.01 -22.05 18.00
C GLU A 217 -1.16 -23.53 18.38
N SER A 218 -1.13 -24.49 17.44
CA SER A 218 -1.16 -25.91 17.84
C SER A 218 0.16 -26.36 18.47
N LEU A 219 1.28 -25.72 18.13
CA LEU A 219 2.56 -25.98 18.79
C LEU A 219 2.54 -25.43 20.22
N GLU A 220 1.98 -24.25 20.44
CA GLU A 220 1.77 -23.68 21.77
C GLU A 220 0.80 -24.53 22.60
N ILE A 221 -0.29 -25.02 22.00
CA ILE A 221 -1.23 -25.94 22.67
C ILE A 221 -0.55 -27.27 22.99
N LEU A 222 0.23 -27.83 22.05
CA LEU A 222 1.00 -29.05 22.24
C LEU A 222 2.02 -28.89 23.37
N ILE A 223 2.83 -27.82 23.33
CA ILE A 223 3.82 -27.49 24.36
C ILE A 223 3.12 -27.34 25.72
N ASN A 224 2.00 -26.62 25.79
CA ASN A 224 1.23 -26.47 27.03
C ASN A 224 0.72 -27.81 27.57
N LYS A 225 0.27 -28.72 26.70
CA LYS A 225 -0.20 -30.05 27.10
C LYS A 225 0.95 -30.90 27.63
N LEU A 226 2.07 -30.93 26.92
CA LEU A 226 3.29 -31.66 27.31
C LEU A 226 3.88 -31.12 28.62
N GLN A 227 3.86 -29.80 28.83
CA GLN A 227 4.26 -29.18 30.10
C GLN A 227 3.36 -29.61 31.27
N ARG A 228 2.04 -29.67 31.07
CA ARG A 228 1.09 -30.14 32.10
C ARG A 228 1.27 -31.62 32.45
N GLN A 229 1.75 -32.43 31.51
CA GLN A 229 2.06 -33.84 31.73
C GLN A 229 3.47 -34.05 32.33
N GLY A 230 4.29 -33.00 32.43
CA GLY A 230 5.69 -33.12 32.87
C GLY A 230 6.60 -33.76 31.82
N GLU A 231 6.16 -33.84 30.57
CA GLU A 231 6.84 -34.53 29.47
C GLU A 231 7.70 -33.56 28.62
N PHE A 232 7.49 -32.24 28.72
CA PHE A 232 8.23 -31.25 27.92
C PHE A 232 9.60 -30.92 28.51
N VAL A 233 10.67 -31.04 27.71
CA VAL A 233 12.04 -30.69 28.10
C VAL A 233 12.51 -29.40 27.42
N GLY A 234 12.29 -29.27 26.11
CA GLY A 234 12.78 -28.12 25.34
C GLY A 234 12.40 -28.15 23.87
N ILE A 235 12.67 -27.06 23.16
CA ILE A 235 12.46 -26.95 21.71
C ILE A 235 13.68 -26.30 21.05
N VAL A 236 14.11 -26.84 19.92
CA VAL A 236 15.24 -26.34 19.14
C VAL A 236 14.76 -26.00 17.73
N LEU A 237 14.75 -24.70 17.44
CA LEU A 237 14.35 -24.13 16.15
C LEU A 237 15.56 -23.45 15.48
N GLY A 238 15.51 -23.27 14.16
CA GLY A 238 16.54 -22.54 13.41
C GLY A 238 17.79 -23.35 13.07
N THR A 239 17.71 -24.68 13.12
CA THR A 239 18.71 -25.61 12.59
C THR A 239 18.18 -26.32 11.35
N ASP A 240 19.04 -26.93 10.54
CA ASP A 240 18.62 -27.68 9.33
C ASP A 240 17.57 -28.77 9.61
N ASN A 241 17.57 -29.36 10.82
CA ASN A 241 16.58 -30.33 11.29
C ASN A 241 16.01 -29.90 12.65
N PRO A 242 14.97 -29.05 12.72
CA PRO A 242 14.37 -28.60 13.99
C PRO A 242 13.70 -29.75 14.75
N TYR A 243 13.61 -29.68 16.08
CA TYR A 243 13.03 -30.75 16.92
C TYR A 243 12.50 -30.27 18.29
N ILE A 244 11.65 -31.08 18.91
CA ILE A 244 11.17 -30.97 20.30
C ILE A 244 11.83 -32.06 21.15
N GLU A 245 12.25 -31.72 22.37
CA GLU A 245 12.78 -32.66 23.37
C GLU A 245 11.69 -33.03 24.38
N LEU A 246 11.47 -34.34 24.56
CA LEU A 246 10.44 -34.93 25.41
C LEU A 246 11.05 -35.91 26.42
N LEU A 247 10.41 -36.05 27.58
CA LEU A 247 10.75 -37.03 28.60
C LEU A 247 9.83 -38.26 28.47
N GLU A 248 10.38 -39.37 27.99
CA GLU A 248 9.67 -40.66 27.85
C GLU A 248 10.41 -41.74 28.65
N ASP A 249 9.71 -42.42 29.57
CA ASP A 249 10.27 -43.48 30.42
C ASP A 249 11.60 -43.10 31.12
N GLY A 250 11.74 -41.83 31.50
CA GLY A 250 12.93 -41.29 32.16
C GLY A 250 14.10 -40.92 31.23
N ASN A 251 13.93 -41.03 29.91
CA ASN A 251 14.94 -40.65 28.92
C ASN A 251 14.48 -39.45 28.08
N VAL A 252 15.44 -38.65 27.62
CA VAL A 252 15.16 -37.54 26.70
C VAL A 252 15.16 -38.04 25.26
N VAL A 253 14.02 -37.90 24.58
CA VAL A 253 13.82 -38.29 23.18
C VAL A 253 13.63 -37.04 22.32
N LYS A 254 14.09 -37.08 21.06
CA LYS A 254 13.97 -35.99 20.09
C LYS A 254 12.91 -36.31 19.04
N LEU A 255 11.88 -35.47 18.97
CA LEU A 255 10.85 -35.50 17.93
C LEU A 255 11.18 -34.44 16.87
N TYR A 256 11.61 -34.88 15.68
CA TYR A 256 12.00 -33.97 14.60
C TYR A 256 10.78 -33.36 13.90
N LEU A 257 10.82 -32.04 13.73
CA LEU A 257 9.81 -31.22 13.04
C LEU A 257 10.14 -31.16 11.55
N ASN A 258 10.17 -32.33 10.91
CA ASN A 258 10.45 -32.43 9.48
C ASN A 258 9.24 -31.94 8.69
N CYS A 259 9.47 -31.11 7.68
CA CYS A 259 8.48 -30.92 6.62
C CYS A 259 8.38 -32.23 5.84
N ILE A 260 7.20 -32.87 5.85
CA ILE A 260 6.89 -33.98 4.94
C ILE A 260 6.49 -33.39 3.60
#